data_AF-A0A524HWX9-F1
#
_entry.id   AF-A0A524HWX9-F1
#
_cell.length_a   1.000
_cell.length_b   1.000
_cell.length_c   1.000
_cell.angle_alpha   90.00
_cell.angle_beta   90.00
_cell.angle_gamma   90.00
#
_symmetry.space_group_name_H-M   'P 1'
#
loop_
_entity.id
_entity.type
_entity.pdbx_description
1 polymer ?
#
loop_
_entity_poly.entity_id
_entity_poly.type
_entity_poly.pdbx_seq_one_letter_code
_entity_poly.pdbx_strand_id
1 'polypeptide(L)'
;MRPFRRIDAVEALRAAIGESGEGADPTLGTLLSAFEDDSSTARWRLDANLGAQAYSNARRDPLHPSGPDGVRPYVDLGLTGVFGNVVAVARPSLEPRLTDDPAWPGRRNLDVTGRHADAYISAQFKWVRLFYGQMDMNWGPVGVPGIGLSNYGYPRLTVGFELGRPSLGLRALAADLLDETAADGSVIHRYFFAHRLHVQVSKRLAL
;
A
#
# COMPACT_ATOMS: atom_id res chain seq x y z
N MET A 1 -0.85 2.05 4.06
CA MET A 1 0.27 1.38 4.77
C MET A 1 1.48 1.35 3.83
N ARG A 2 2.73 1.48 4.31
CA ARG A 2 3.93 1.26 3.47
C ARG A 2 4.17 -0.25 3.34
N PRO A 3 4.62 -0.77 2.18
CA PRO A 3 5.08 -2.15 2.08
C PRO A 3 6.19 -2.39 3.09
N PHE A 4 6.02 -3.40 3.95
CA PHE A 4 6.98 -3.77 4.96
C PHE A 4 8.23 -4.34 4.27
N ARG A 5 9.41 -3.72 4.45
CA ARG A 5 10.65 -4.21 3.86
C ARG A 5 11.22 -5.31 4.74
N ARG A 6 11.67 -6.41 4.13
CA ARG A 6 12.37 -7.49 4.85
C ARG A 6 13.59 -6.96 5.61
N ILE A 7 14.33 -6.04 5.00
CA ILE A 7 15.50 -5.40 5.65
C ILE A 7 15.10 -4.58 6.87
N ASP A 8 13.94 -3.88 6.84
CA ASP A 8 13.44 -3.13 7.99
C ASP A 8 13.05 -4.08 9.13
N ALA A 9 12.48 -5.25 8.79
CA ALA A 9 12.16 -6.31 9.75
C ALA A 9 13.41 -6.86 10.44
N VAL A 10 14.42 -7.21 9.64
CA VAL A 10 15.71 -7.74 10.12
C VAL A 10 16.43 -6.71 10.98
N GLU A 11 16.50 -5.44 10.53
CA GLU A 11 17.10 -4.35 11.30
C GLU A 11 16.37 -4.10 12.62
N ALA A 12 15.03 -4.11 12.62
CA ALA A 12 14.24 -3.95 13.84
C ALA A 12 14.43 -5.14 14.81
N LEU A 13 14.46 -6.37 14.30
CA LEU A 13 14.71 -7.56 15.12
C LEU A 13 16.12 -7.56 15.72
N ARG A 14 17.14 -7.17 14.94
CA ARG A 14 18.52 -7.02 15.43
C ARG A 14 18.64 -5.93 16.49
N ALA A 15 17.96 -4.79 16.30
CA ALA A 15 17.93 -3.73 17.29
C ALA A 15 17.27 -4.19 18.59
N ALA A 16 16.12 -4.90 18.51
CA ALA A 16 15.42 -5.44 19.67
C ALA A 16 16.26 -6.47 20.44
N ILE A 17 16.99 -7.35 19.74
CA ILE A 17 17.92 -8.30 20.37
C ILE A 17 19.07 -7.55 21.06
N GLY A 18 19.65 -6.55 20.39
CA GLY A 18 20.73 -5.74 20.92
C GLY A 18 20.35 -4.92 22.16
N GLU A 19 19.09 -4.49 22.27
CA GLU A 19 18.56 -3.79 23.44
C GLU A 19 18.19 -4.75 24.60
N SER A 20 17.94 -6.03 24.31
CA SER A 20 17.50 -7.03 25.30
C SER A 20 18.64 -7.69 26.09
N GLY A 21 19.90 -7.57 25.65
CA GLY A 21 21.06 -8.12 26.36
C GLY A 21 20.99 -9.64 26.61
N GLU A 22 21.54 -10.13 27.72
CA GLU A 22 21.55 -11.56 28.11
C GLU A 22 20.15 -12.18 28.33
N GLY A 23 19.08 -11.39 28.28
CA GLY A 23 17.68 -11.82 28.44
C GLY A 23 16.85 -11.85 27.15
N ALA A 24 17.49 -11.85 25.98
CA ALA A 24 16.77 -11.83 24.70
C ALA A 24 15.82 -13.05 24.56
N ASP A 25 14.55 -12.77 24.28
CA ASP A 25 13.54 -13.79 24.01
C ASP A 25 13.99 -14.69 22.85
N PRO A 26 14.09 -16.02 23.04
CA PRO A 26 14.50 -16.96 21.98
C PRO A 26 13.60 -16.90 20.74
N THR A 27 12.37 -16.40 20.89
CA THR A 27 11.44 -16.14 19.78
C THR A 27 11.99 -15.07 18.83
N LEU A 28 12.69 -14.04 19.32
CA LEU A 28 13.31 -13.01 18.48
C LEU A 28 14.45 -13.59 17.64
N GLY A 29 15.26 -14.48 18.20
CA GLY A 29 16.30 -15.20 17.47
C GLY A 29 15.73 -16.12 16.38
N THR A 30 14.61 -16.79 16.68
CA THR A 30 13.90 -17.65 15.72
C THR A 30 13.25 -16.84 14.60
N LEU A 31 12.65 -15.69 14.92
CA LEU A 31 12.12 -14.77 13.92
C LEU A 31 13.24 -14.19 13.07
N LEU A 32 14.34 -13.76 13.68
CA LEU A 32 15.48 -13.22 12.97
C LEU A 32 16.05 -14.26 11.99
N SER A 33 16.26 -15.51 12.43
CA SER A 33 16.75 -16.56 11.53
C SER A 33 15.77 -16.83 10.38
N ALA A 34 14.46 -16.89 10.65
CA ALA A 34 13.45 -17.03 9.60
C ALA A 34 13.42 -15.85 8.62
N PHE A 35 13.70 -14.63 9.10
CA PHE A 35 13.82 -13.43 8.27
C PHE A 35 15.20 -13.26 7.62
N GLU A 36 16.25 -13.90 8.13
CA GLU A 36 17.60 -13.87 7.57
C GLU A 36 17.84 -15.00 6.56
N ASP A 37 17.05 -16.09 6.61
CA ASP A 37 17.24 -17.26 5.76
C ASP A 37 17.26 -16.86 4.28
N ASP A 38 18.47 -16.73 3.76
CA ASP A 38 18.82 -16.12 2.48
C ASP A 38 18.68 -17.16 1.38
N SER A 39 17.50 -17.78 1.35
CA SER A 39 17.15 -18.62 0.23
C SER A 39 16.96 -17.68 -0.96
N SER A 40 17.96 -17.71 -1.85
CA SER A 40 17.95 -17.13 -3.20
C SER A 40 16.80 -17.67 -4.07
N THR A 41 15.99 -18.57 -3.53
CA THR A 41 14.81 -19.14 -4.14
C THR A 41 13.64 -18.17 -4.10
N ALA A 42 12.95 -18.10 -5.24
CA ALA A 42 11.70 -17.37 -5.36
C ALA A 42 10.68 -17.92 -4.34
N ARG A 43 10.08 -17.02 -3.55
CA ARG A 43 8.98 -17.36 -2.63
C ARG A 43 7.69 -16.75 -3.13
N TRP A 44 6.60 -17.49 -3.01
CA TRP A 44 5.28 -17.00 -3.36
C TRP A 44 4.28 -17.35 -2.28
N ARG A 45 3.25 -16.53 -2.15
CA ARG A 45 2.13 -16.70 -1.24
C ARG A 45 0.84 -16.43 -2.00
N LEU A 46 -0.13 -17.31 -1.81
CA LEU A 46 -1.49 -17.18 -2.29
C LEU A 46 -2.41 -17.18 -1.07
N ASP A 47 -3.25 -16.17 -0.96
CA ASP A 47 -4.31 -16.04 0.03
C ASP A 47 -5.65 -15.92 -0.71
N ALA A 48 -6.70 -16.52 -0.18
CA ALA A 48 -8.04 -16.41 -0.73
C ALA A 48 -9.03 -16.09 0.40
N ASN A 49 -9.81 -15.04 0.22
CA ASN A 49 -10.83 -14.60 1.17
C ASN A 49 -12.19 -14.56 0.48
N LEU A 50 -13.21 -15.01 1.19
CA LEU A 50 -14.60 -15.01 0.79
C LEU A 50 -15.39 -14.51 1.99
N GLY A 51 -16.33 -13.61 1.77
CA GLY A 51 -17.20 -13.16 2.85
C GLY A 51 -18.37 -12.35 2.37
N ALA A 52 -19.01 -11.67 3.32
CA ALA A 52 -20.02 -10.67 3.07
C ALA A 52 -19.66 -9.38 3.82
N GLN A 53 -20.01 -8.25 3.22
CA GLN A 53 -19.80 -6.92 3.78
C GLN A 53 -21.14 -6.20 3.90
N ALA A 54 -21.42 -5.67 5.09
CA ALA A 54 -22.57 -4.84 5.37
C ALA A 54 -22.16 -3.37 5.39
N TYR A 55 -22.97 -2.49 4.82
CA TYR A 55 -22.71 -1.06 4.74
C TYR A 55 -24.00 -0.27 4.83
N SER A 56 -23.95 0.86 5.53
CA SER A 56 -25.03 1.85 5.57
C SER A 56 -24.95 2.86 4.42
N ASN A 57 -23.78 2.98 3.79
CA ASN A 57 -23.52 3.86 2.65
C ASN A 57 -22.57 3.15 1.67
N ALA A 58 -22.91 3.17 0.38
CA ALA A 58 -22.09 2.51 -0.64
C ALA A 58 -20.78 3.26 -0.93
N ARG A 59 -20.73 4.58 -0.75
CA ARG A 59 -19.47 5.33 -0.92
C ARG A 59 -18.44 4.96 0.16
N ARG A 60 -17.19 4.74 -0.26
CA ARG A 60 -16.08 4.39 0.65
C ARG A 60 -15.63 5.54 1.57
N ASP A 61 -15.86 6.79 1.17
CA ASP A 61 -15.51 7.99 1.95
C ASP A 61 -16.53 8.24 3.08
N PRO A 62 -16.15 8.08 4.36
CA PRO A 62 -17.05 8.29 5.49
C PRO A 62 -17.40 9.77 5.73
N LEU A 63 -16.61 10.72 5.21
CA LEU A 63 -16.87 12.16 5.38
C LEU A 63 -17.92 12.68 4.39
N HIS A 64 -18.18 11.95 3.31
CA HIS A 64 -19.17 12.31 2.29
C HIS A 64 -20.09 11.13 1.97
N PRO A 65 -20.90 10.66 2.93
CA PRO A 65 -21.76 9.47 2.74
C PRO A 65 -22.71 9.64 1.55
N SER A 66 -22.82 8.60 0.72
CA SER A 66 -23.76 8.54 -0.41
C SER A 66 -23.92 7.10 -0.92
N GLY A 67 -24.96 6.88 -1.73
CA GLY A 67 -25.32 5.57 -2.27
C GLY A 67 -26.19 4.74 -1.31
N PRO A 68 -26.74 3.60 -1.76
CA PRO A 68 -27.64 2.78 -0.96
C PRO A 68 -26.90 2.07 0.18
N ASP A 69 -27.66 1.55 1.14
CA ASP A 69 -27.23 0.58 2.13
C ASP A 69 -27.38 -0.86 1.59
N GLY A 70 -26.79 -1.83 2.27
CA GLY A 70 -26.99 -3.23 1.93
C GLY A 70 -25.95 -4.18 2.49
N VAL A 71 -26.11 -5.45 2.11
CA VAL A 71 -25.16 -6.53 2.37
C VAL A 71 -24.80 -7.18 1.05
N ARG A 72 -23.50 -7.27 0.75
CA ARG A 72 -23.01 -7.86 -0.50
C ARG A 72 -21.94 -8.90 -0.21
N PRO A 73 -21.89 -10.01 -0.96
CA PRO A 73 -20.77 -10.93 -0.89
C PRO A 73 -19.51 -10.26 -1.46
N TYR A 74 -18.34 -10.79 -1.14
CA TYR A 74 -17.09 -10.45 -1.81
C TYR A 74 -16.16 -11.65 -1.87
N VAL A 75 -15.27 -11.63 -2.86
CA VAL A 75 -14.16 -12.58 -2.99
C VAL A 75 -12.89 -11.80 -3.28
N ASP A 76 -11.79 -12.15 -2.64
CA ASP A 76 -10.49 -11.52 -2.76
C ASP A 76 -9.41 -12.58 -2.87
N LEU A 77 -8.45 -12.39 -3.78
CA LEU A 77 -7.30 -13.27 -3.93
C LEU A 77 -6.03 -12.45 -3.76
N GLY A 78 -5.21 -12.76 -2.77
CA GLY A 78 -3.91 -12.13 -2.54
C GLY A 78 -2.78 -12.97 -3.13
N LEU A 79 -1.99 -12.38 -4.02
CA LEU A 79 -0.79 -12.97 -4.60
C LEU A 79 0.41 -12.12 -4.19
N THR A 80 1.41 -12.74 -3.59
CA THR A 80 2.70 -12.10 -3.29
C THR A 80 3.83 -12.98 -3.79
N GLY A 81 4.74 -12.42 -4.59
CA GLY A 81 5.95 -13.07 -5.05
C GLY A 81 7.19 -12.27 -4.63
N VAL A 82 8.20 -12.95 -4.11
CA VAL A 82 9.49 -12.37 -3.70
C VAL A 82 10.59 -13.08 -4.48
N PHE A 83 11.33 -12.32 -5.29
CA PHE A 83 12.37 -12.77 -6.21
C PHE A 83 13.65 -11.98 -5.91
N GLY A 84 14.38 -12.40 -4.88
CA GLY A 84 15.54 -11.66 -4.39
C GLY A 84 15.19 -10.24 -3.94
N ASN A 85 15.64 -9.25 -4.70
CA ASN A 85 15.38 -7.82 -4.47
C ASN A 85 14.05 -7.33 -5.08
N VAL A 86 13.31 -8.17 -5.80
CA VAL A 86 12.04 -7.77 -6.42
C VAL A 86 10.86 -8.40 -5.67
N VAL A 87 9.83 -7.59 -5.41
CA VAL A 87 8.56 -8.04 -4.84
C VAL A 87 7.44 -7.67 -5.81
N ALA A 88 6.58 -8.63 -6.13
CA ALA A 88 5.37 -8.41 -6.91
C ALA A 88 4.16 -8.78 -6.06
N VAL A 89 3.14 -7.93 -6.06
CA VAL A 89 1.89 -8.15 -5.35
C VAL A 89 0.72 -7.89 -6.29
N ALA A 90 -0.27 -8.76 -6.27
CA ALA A 90 -1.53 -8.55 -6.95
C ALA A 90 -2.66 -9.01 -6.02
N ARG A 91 -3.69 -8.18 -5.86
CA ARG A 91 -4.86 -8.49 -5.06
C ARG A 91 -6.15 -8.20 -5.85
N PRO A 92 -6.50 -9.02 -6.85
CA PRO A 92 -7.80 -8.91 -7.50
C PRO A 92 -8.92 -9.24 -6.50
N SER A 93 -9.97 -8.42 -6.51
CA SER A 93 -11.19 -8.63 -5.73
C SER A 93 -12.43 -8.48 -6.60
N LEU A 94 -13.43 -9.30 -6.33
CA LEU A 94 -14.79 -9.21 -6.87
C LEU A 94 -15.68 -8.67 -5.76
N GLU A 95 -16.22 -7.47 -5.97
CA GLU A 95 -16.97 -6.73 -4.97
C GLU A 95 -18.21 -6.09 -5.64
N PRO A 96 -19.36 -6.79 -5.68
CA PRO A 96 -20.62 -6.25 -6.19
C PRO A 96 -21.01 -4.89 -5.56
N ARG A 97 -20.62 -4.63 -4.31
CA ARG A 97 -20.84 -3.32 -3.66
C ARG A 97 -20.32 -2.13 -4.48
N LEU A 98 -19.28 -2.32 -5.29
CA LEU A 98 -18.68 -1.22 -6.07
C LEU A 98 -19.65 -0.62 -7.10
N THR A 99 -20.65 -1.39 -7.57
CA THR A 99 -21.66 -0.88 -8.50
C THR A 99 -22.60 0.11 -7.82
N ASP A 100 -22.78 -0.04 -6.51
CA ASP A 100 -23.60 0.82 -5.67
C ASP A 100 -22.86 2.12 -5.30
N ASP A 101 -21.52 2.18 -5.39
CA ASP A 101 -20.71 3.35 -5.03
C ASP A 101 -20.78 4.43 -6.12
N PRO A 102 -21.36 5.63 -5.83
CA PRO A 102 -21.45 6.72 -6.81
C PRO A 102 -20.08 7.24 -7.27
N ALA A 103 -19.03 7.05 -6.46
CA ALA A 103 -17.66 7.46 -6.76
C ALA A 103 -16.82 6.35 -7.43
N TRP A 104 -17.41 5.18 -7.74
CA TRP A 104 -16.70 4.12 -8.43
C TRP A 104 -16.33 4.54 -9.87
N PRO A 105 -15.03 4.56 -10.25
CA PRO A 105 -14.56 4.97 -11.57
C PRO A 105 -14.77 3.91 -12.66
N GLY A 106 -15.02 2.65 -12.28
CA GLY A 106 -15.16 1.56 -13.23
C GLY A 106 -16.57 1.43 -13.80
N ARG A 107 -16.82 0.31 -14.49
CA ARG A 107 -18.14 0.01 -15.04
C ARG A 107 -19.15 -0.20 -13.91
N ARG A 108 -20.24 0.59 -13.94
CA ARG A 108 -21.37 0.51 -13.00
C ARG A 108 -22.59 -0.20 -13.58
N ASN A 109 -22.58 -0.45 -14.90
CA ASN A 109 -23.64 -1.15 -15.63
C ASN A 109 -23.48 -2.68 -15.61
N LEU A 110 -22.73 -3.22 -14.65
CA LEU A 110 -22.50 -4.65 -14.47
C LEU A 110 -23.08 -5.05 -13.11
N ASP A 111 -23.65 -6.25 -13.01
CA ASP A 111 -24.15 -6.77 -11.72
C ASP A 111 -23.01 -7.18 -10.78
N VAL A 112 -21.84 -7.49 -11.35
CA VAL A 112 -20.62 -7.83 -10.62
C VAL A 112 -19.47 -7.05 -11.22
N THR A 113 -18.81 -6.27 -10.36
CA THR A 113 -17.59 -5.54 -10.70
C THR A 113 -16.43 -6.06 -9.87
N GLY A 114 -15.27 -6.13 -10.50
CA GLY A 114 -14.01 -6.41 -9.84
C GLY A 114 -13.09 -5.20 -9.85
N ARG A 115 -12.15 -5.19 -8.92
CA ARG A 115 -11.04 -4.24 -8.87
C ARG A 115 -9.75 -4.97 -8.54
N HIS A 116 -8.63 -4.29 -8.70
CA HIS A 116 -7.37 -4.74 -8.10
C HIS A 116 -7.13 -3.86 -6.89
N ALA A 117 -7.35 -4.42 -5.70
CA ALA A 117 -7.30 -3.67 -4.47
C ALA A 117 -5.87 -3.21 -4.15
N ASP A 118 -4.87 -4.02 -4.51
CA ASP A 118 -3.46 -3.67 -4.61
C ASP A 118 -2.89 -4.36 -5.85
N ALA A 119 -2.02 -3.72 -6.62
CA ALA A 119 -1.29 -4.37 -7.70
C ALA A 119 -0.02 -3.61 -8.00
N TYR A 120 1.13 -4.17 -7.66
CA TYR A 120 2.40 -3.47 -7.80
C TYR A 120 3.61 -4.38 -7.91
N ILE A 121 4.69 -3.79 -8.40
CA ILE A 121 6.03 -4.33 -8.34
C ILE A 121 6.96 -3.35 -7.63
N SER A 122 7.88 -3.87 -6.84
CA SER A 122 8.89 -3.07 -6.16
C SER A 122 10.26 -3.73 -6.22
N ALA A 123 11.26 -3.00 -6.70
CA ALA A 123 12.67 -3.37 -6.57
C ALA A 123 13.25 -2.69 -5.32
N GLN A 124 13.85 -3.49 -4.44
CA GLN A 124 14.30 -3.08 -3.11
C GLN A 124 15.77 -3.42 -2.94
N PHE A 125 16.60 -2.39 -2.93
CA PHE A 125 18.02 -2.45 -2.63
C PHE A 125 18.29 -1.81 -1.28
N LYS A 126 19.50 -1.98 -0.75
CA LYS A 126 19.90 -1.49 0.57
C LYS A 126 19.51 -0.02 0.85
N TRP A 127 19.68 0.85 -0.13
CA TRP A 127 19.39 2.29 0.01
C TRP A 127 18.37 2.82 -0.98
N VAL A 128 17.92 2.00 -1.92
CA VAL A 128 17.07 2.44 -3.04
C VAL A 128 15.84 1.55 -3.11
N ARG A 129 14.67 2.16 -3.26
CA ARG A 129 13.45 1.46 -3.60
C ARG A 129 12.82 2.09 -4.83
N LEU A 130 12.54 1.25 -5.81
CA LEU A 130 11.69 1.60 -6.95
C LEU A 130 10.35 0.92 -6.76
N PHE A 131 9.30 1.61 -7.15
CA PHE A 131 7.92 1.18 -6.99
C PHE A 131 7.13 1.56 -8.24
N TYR A 132 6.34 0.62 -8.74
CA TYR A 132 5.36 0.89 -9.79
C TYR A 132 4.10 0.07 -9.53
N GLY A 133 2.94 0.73 -9.51
CA GLY A 133 1.67 0.07 -9.31
C GLY A 133 0.69 0.90 -8.49
N GLN A 134 -0.37 0.25 -8.05
CA GLN A 134 -1.38 0.81 -7.18
C GLN A 134 -1.33 0.16 -5.79
N MET A 135 -1.35 1.00 -4.75
CA MET A 135 -1.50 0.59 -3.36
C MET A 135 -2.00 1.76 -2.51
N ASP A 136 -2.65 1.45 -1.39
CA ASP A 136 -3.00 2.46 -0.38
C ASP A 136 -1.75 2.94 0.38
N MET A 137 -1.20 4.08 -0.01
CA MET A 137 -0.04 4.69 0.66
C MET A 137 -0.48 5.60 1.83
N ASN A 138 0.28 5.56 2.94
CA ASN A 138 0.10 6.51 4.04
C ASN A 138 1.43 7.20 4.36
N TRP A 139 1.46 8.53 4.28
CA TRP A 139 2.59 9.35 4.72
C TRP A 139 2.36 10.01 6.09
N GLY A 140 1.20 9.82 6.72
CA GLY A 140 0.95 10.23 8.10
C GLY A 140 1.62 9.33 9.14
N PRO A 141 1.53 9.68 10.43
CA PRO A 141 1.87 8.79 11.53
C PRO A 141 1.14 7.44 11.41
N VAL A 142 1.76 6.37 11.91
CA VAL A 142 1.11 5.06 11.95
C VAL A 142 -0.18 5.14 12.77
N GLY A 143 -1.27 4.60 12.24
CA GLY A 143 -2.59 4.63 12.88
C GLY A 143 -3.41 5.90 12.63
N VAL A 144 -2.82 6.95 12.06
CA VAL A 144 -3.55 8.16 11.64
C VAL A 144 -3.67 8.16 10.12
N PRO A 145 -4.86 8.32 9.53
CA PRO A 145 -4.99 8.58 8.11
C PRO A 145 -4.13 9.81 7.78
N GLY A 146 -3.08 9.62 6.98
CA GLY A 146 -2.26 10.73 6.52
C GLY A 146 -3.07 11.68 5.67
N ILE A 147 -2.46 12.81 5.31
CA ILE A 147 -3.06 13.76 4.38
C ILE A 147 -3.49 12.98 3.15
N GLY A 148 -4.81 12.88 2.94
CA GLY A 148 -5.37 12.36 1.71
C GLY A 148 -4.93 13.31 0.61
N LEU A 149 -3.97 12.88 -0.20
CA LEU A 149 -3.40 13.72 -1.25
C LEU A 149 -4.40 13.95 -2.41
N SER A 150 -5.59 13.32 -2.34
CA SER A 150 -6.73 13.50 -3.22
C SER A 150 -8.04 13.09 -2.52
N ASN A 151 -9.15 13.67 -2.95
CA ASN A 151 -10.54 13.30 -2.61
C ASN A 151 -10.98 11.94 -3.20
N TYR A 152 -10.05 11.14 -3.72
CA TYR A 152 -10.34 9.91 -4.44
C TYR A 152 -10.09 8.71 -3.55
N GLY A 153 -11.15 7.98 -3.22
CA GLY A 153 -11.13 6.87 -2.27
C GLY A 153 -10.53 5.56 -2.79
N TYR A 154 -9.92 5.56 -3.98
CA TYR A 154 -9.36 4.36 -4.60
C TYR A 154 -7.85 4.52 -4.86
N PRO A 155 -7.05 3.43 -4.73
CA PRO A 155 -5.65 3.44 -5.12
C PRO A 155 -5.47 3.88 -6.57
N ARG A 156 -4.33 4.49 -6.88
CA ARG A 156 -3.98 4.94 -8.23
C ARG A 156 -2.68 4.33 -8.67
N LEU A 157 -2.56 4.15 -9.98
CA LEU A 157 -1.29 3.78 -10.58
C LEU A 157 -0.27 4.89 -10.31
N THR A 158 0.85 4.48 -9.75
CA THR A 158 1.82 5.38 -9.17
C THR A 158 3.23 4.85 -9.43
N VAL A 159 4.15 5.75 -9.75
CA VAL A 159 5.59 5.52 -9.73
C VAL A 159 6.15 6.11 -8.44
N GLY A 160 6.94 5.33 -7.72
CA GLY A 160 7.56 5.74 -6.47
C GLY A 160 9.06 5.47 -6.48
N PHE A 161 9.80 6.39 -5.88
CA PHE A 161 11.22 6.28 -5.65
C PHE A 161 11.52 6.59 -4.19
N GLU A 162 12.36 5.78 -3.56
CA GLU A 162 12.92 6.09 -2.25
C GLU A 162 14.43 5.92 -2.29
N LEU A 163 15.13 6.87 -1.66
CA LEU A 163 16.57 6.86 -1.51
C LEU A 163 16.92 7.23 -0.07
N GLY A 164 17.73 6.42 0.59
CA GLY A 164 18.33 6.82 1.85
C GLY A 164 18.66 5.71 2.83
N ARG A 165 19.12 6.15 4.00
CA ARG A 165 19.45 5.34 5.18
C ARG A 165 18.35 5.52 6.24
N PRO A 166 18.34 4.71 7.31
CA PRO A 166 17.36 4.88 8.40
C PRO A 166 17.30 6.32 8.96
N SER A 167 18.45 7.00 9.03
CA SER A 167 18.54 8.36 9.56
C SER A 167 18.20 9.49 8.57
N LEU A 168 18.24 9.24 7.27
CA LEU A 168 17.99 10.24 6.23
C LEU A 168 17.38 9.55 5.02
N GLY A 169 16.15 9.90 4.68
CA GLY A 169 15.43 9.29 3.57
C GLY A 169 14.67 10.32 2.73
N LEU A 170 14.87 10.29 1.43
CA LEU A 170 14.06 10.97 0.45
C LEU A 170 13.07 9.99 -0.18
N ARG A 171 11.83 10.43 -0.35
CA ARG A 171 10.80 9.72 -1.11
C ARG A 171 10.21 10.66 -2.13
N ALA A 172 10.00 10.16 -3.34
CA ALA A 172 9.33 10.85 -4.41
C ALA A 172 8.23 9.94 -4.98
N LEU A 173 7.13 10.54 -5.39
CA LEU A 173 5.97 9.85 -5.92
C LEU A 173 5.39 10.67 -7.06
N ALA A 174 5.05 9.97 -8.15
CA ALA A 174 4.35 10.53 -9.29
C ALA A 174 3.14 9.64 -9.62
N ALA A 175 1.99 10.24 -9.86
CA ALA A 175 0.76 9.53 -10.24
C ALA A 175 -0.07 10.37 -11.20
N ASP A 176 -0.84 9.70 -12.05
CA ASP A 176 -1.81 10.38 -12.90
C ASP A 176 -3.06 10.73 -12.07
N LEU A 177 -3.56 11.95 -12.26
CA LEU A 177 -4.87 12.35 -11.75
C LEU A 177 -5.91 12.10 -12.84
N LEU A 178 -7.19 12.03 -12.45
CA LEU A 178 -8.28 11.92 -13.43
C LEU A 178 -8.22 13.13 -14.37
N ASP A 179 -8.31 12.87 -15.68
CA ASP A 179 -8.43 13.94 -16.66
C ASP A 179 -9.69 14.77 -16.38
N GLU A 180 -9.62 16.07 -16.65
CA GLU A 180 -10.75 16.98 -16.54
C GLU A 180 -11.07 17.58 -17.91
N THR A 181 -12.34 17.56 -18.30
CA THR A 181 -12.77 18.22 -19.53
C THR A 181 -13.07 19.68 -19.23
N ALA A 182 -12.36 20.59 -19.91
CA ALA A 182 -12.63 22.01 -19.83
C ALA A 182 -13.97 22.37 -20.52
N ALA A 183 -14.47 23.59 -20.27
CA ALA A 183 -15.72 24.07 -20.85
C ALA A 183 -15.70 24.14 -22.39
N ASP A 184 -14.52 24.22 -23.00
CA ASP A 184 -14.30 24.22 -24.45
C ASP A 184 -14.16 22.79 -25.04
N GLY A 185 -14.32 21.76 -24.22
CA GLY A 185 -14.20 20.35 -24.62
C GLY A 185 -12.76 19.83 -24.66
N SER A 186 -11.75 20.64 -24.34
CA SER A 186 -10.37 20.18 -24.25
C SER A 186 -10.15 19.28 -23.03
N VAL A 187 -9.27 18.29 -23.16
CA VAL A 187 -8.90 17.37 -22.07
C VAL A 187 -7.69 17.93 -21.35
N ILE A 188 -7.84 18.19 -20.05
CA ILE A 188 -6.77 18.61 -19.15
C ILE A 188 -6.18 17.38 -18.50
N HIS A 189 -4.96 17.02 -18.93
CA HIS A 189 -4.15 16.01 -18.26
C HIS A 189 -3.58 16.56 -16.96
N ARG A 190 -3.78 15.82 -15.88
CA ARG A 190 -3.39 16.26 -14.55
C ARG A 190 -2.45 15.23 -13.93
N TYR A 191 -1.38 15.73 -13.33
CA TYR A 191 -0.34 14.91 -12.72
C TYR A 191 -0.17 15.28 -11.26
N PHE A 192 0.10 14.28 -10.43
CA PHE A 192 0.39 14.43 -9.03
C PHE A 192 1.85 14.11 -8.77
N PHE A 193 2.56 15.05 -8.14
CA PHE A 193 3.93 14.86 -7.70
C PHE A 193 4.02 15.18 -6.21
N ALA A 194 4.66 14.30 -5.46
CA ALA A 194 4.87 14.54 -4.06
C ALA A 194 6.24 14.05 -3.62
N HIS A 195 6.83 14.80 -2.70
CA HIS A 195 8.16 14.54 -2.17
C HIS A 195 8.11 14.59 -0.66
N ARG A 196 8.85 13.69 -0.01
CA ARG A 196 8.99 13.68 1.44
C ARG A 196 10.45 13.47 1.80
N LEU A 197 10.95 14.36 2.64
CA LEU A 197 12.20 14.17 3.34
C LEU A 197 11.90 13.66 4.74
N HIS A 198 12.66 12.68 5.19
CA HIS A 198 12.68 12.19 6.56
C HIS A 198 14.09 12.34 7.12
N VAL A 199 14.21 12.93 8.30
CA VAL A 199 15.46 13.10 9.02
C VAL A 199 15.28 12.66 10.47
N GLN A 200 16.06 11.65 10.87
CA GLN A 200 16.17 11.26 12.27
C GLN A 200 17.34 12.00 12.91
N VAL A 201 17.03 13.04 13.68
CA VAL A 201 18.03 13.88 14.36
C VAL A 201 18.56 13.19 15.62
N SER A 202 17.71 12.41 16.31
CA SER A 202 18.11 11.60 17.47
C SER A 202 17.24 10.36 17.60
N LYS A 203 17.59 9.44 18.51
CA LYS A 203 16.77 8.23 18.81
C LYS A 203 15.32 8.55 19.19
N ARG A 204 15.03 9.78 19.65
CA ARG A 204 13.70 10.21 20.12
C ARG A 204 13.04 11.27 19.23
N LEU A 205 13.73 11.75 18.19
CA LEU A 205 13.22 12.83 17.34
C LEU A 205 13.45 12.49 15.86
N ALA A 206 12.33 12.29 15.16
CA ALA A 206 12.26 12.14 13.72
C ALA A 206 11.35 13.23 13.15
N LEU A 207 11.80 13.84 12.05
CA LEU A 207 11.11 14.89 11.30
C LEU A 207 10.81 14.39 9.88
#